data_AF-A0A9E4DT41-F1
#
_entry.id   AF-A0A9E4DT41-F1
#
_cell.length_a   1.000
_cell.length_b   1.000
_cell.length_c   1.000
_cell.angle_alpha   90.00
_cell.angle_beta   90.00
_cell.angle_gamma   90.00
#
_symmetry.space_group_name_H-M   'P 1'
#
loop_
_entity.id
_entity.type
_entity.pdbx_description
1 polymer ?
#
loop_
_entity_poly.entity_id
_entity_poly.type
_entity_poly.pdbx_seq_one_letter_code
_entity_poly.pdbx_strand_id
1 'polypeptide(L)'
;MRKRVLLPTPMLDPAGEEALRKEVDVVDGRDFDAGQEQAAMAEVEGICGGIAAGPELMDRAPRLEVIGFPGSGFETIDVAAATERGIAVVNAAGAQYSAVAEHAIGLMLSLAKRIGYADRWLHGERRYPGREVYSGDGWPGFPHEIGGKTVGILGFGFIGRDLARKCRVGFDMPVLAYDPYYDEVEAARQGVELYRRRSQLPELICRCDFVVLSLPLSRETRHIVGEAELRAMRPGAFFINVSRGGTVDEPALVRALREGWIAGAGIDVFDPEPTPDDHAFFSMENTVLTPHIAGWVQEAMPRLSVTVAREMLSVLRGERPNRLANPEVWDAPQRRAREAP
;
A
#
# COMPACT_ATOMS: atom_id res chain seq x y z
N MET A 1 16.90 -26.84 -20.25
CA MET A 1 17.81 -26.25 -19.24
C MET A 1 16.94 -25.65 -18.14
N ARG A 2 17.37 -25.63 -16.87
CA ARG A 2 16.60 -24.90 -15.84
C ARG A 2 16.68 -23.41 -16.16
N LYS A 3 15.56 -22.70 -16.08
CA LYS A 3 15.54 -21.24 -16.21
C LYS A 3 16.31 -20.61 -15.05
N ARG A 4 16.81 -19.41 -15.25
CA ARG A 4 17.66 -18.67 -14.32
C ARG A 4 16.95 -17.44 -13.80
N VAL A 5 17.01 -17.25 -12.49
CA VAL A 5 16.43 -16.07 -11.83
C VAL A 5 17.54 -15.32 -11.11
N LEU A 6 17.75 -14.06 -11.50
CA LEU A 6 18.65 -13.14 -10.82
C LEU A 6 17.99 -12.55 -9.57
N LEU A 7 18.71 -12.62 -8.46
CA LEU A 7 18.41 -11.90 -7.22
C LEU A 7 19.51 -10.85 -7.02
N PRO A 8 19.31 -9.59 -7.45
CA PRO A 8 20.29 -8.51 -7.26
C PRO A 8 20.52 -8.21 -5.77
N THR A 9 19.49 -8.43 -4.96
CA THR A 9 19.53 -8.35 -3.50
C THR A 9 18.88 -9.61 -2.92
N PRO A 10 19.15 -9.98 -1.65
CA PRO A 10 18.44 -11.08 -1.03
C PRO A 10 16.93 -10.80 -1.04
N MET A 11 16.13 -11.86 -1.19
CA MET A 11 14.70 -11.75 -0.95
C MET A 11 14.45 -11.35 0.51
N LEU A 12 13.29 -10.75 0.79
CA LEU A 12 12.94 -10.26 2.14
C LEU A 12 12.96 -11.37 3.20
N ASP A 13 12.81 -12.62 2.78
CA ASP A 13 12.91 -13.80 3.63
C ASP A 13 13.49 -14.98 2.81
N PRO A 14 14.38 -15.81 3.41
CA PRO A 14 15.00 -16.95 2.72
C PRO A 14 14.01 -17.96 2.14
N ALA A 15 12.79 -18.08 2.69
CA ALA A 15 11.79 -19.02 2.22
C ALA A 15 11.36 -18.77 0.75
N GLY A 16 11.43 -17.52 0.26
CA GLY A 16 11.17 -17.22 -1.15
C GLY A 16 12.27 -17.76 -2.06
N GLU A 17 13.53 -17.57 -1.68
CA GLU A 17 14.67 -18.09 -2.43
C GLU A 17 14.69 -19.63 -2.42
N GLU A 18 14.40 -20.24 -1.27
CA GLU A 18 14.24 -21.69 -1.15
C GLU A 18 13.14 -22.22 -2.07
N ALA A 19 12.04 -21.47 -2.23
CA ALA A 19 10.99 -21.84 -3.18
C ALA A 19 11.48 -21.77 -4.63
N LEU A 20 12.21 -20.71 -5.02
CA LEU A 20 12.80 -20.59 -6.35
C LEU A 20 13.79 -21.72 -6.66
N ARG A 21 14.73 -22.01 -5.76
CA ARG A 21 15.80 -23.01 -5.95
C ARG A 21 15.28 -24.44 -6.22
N LYS A 22 14.01 -24.74 -5.88
CA LYS A 22 13.38 -26.03 -6.17
C LYS A 22 13.21 -26.26 -7.67
N GLU A 23 12.96 -25.20 -8.45
CA GLU A 23 12.57 -25.30 -9.86
C GLU A 23 13.53 -24.58 -10.82
N VAL A 24 14.17 -23.48 -10.37
CA VAL A 24 15.04 -22.63 -11.18
C VAL A 24 16.46 -22.55 -10.62
N ASP A 25 17.41 -22.15 -11.46
CA ASP A 25 18.77 -21.83 -11.05
C ASP A 25 18.83 -20.38 -10.56
N VAL A 26 18.97 -20.20 -9.25
CA VAL A 26 19.06 -18.85 -8.64
C VAL A 26 20.48 -18.32 -8.82
N VAL A 27 20.57 -17.15 -9.48
CA VAL A 27 21.79 -16.36 -9.65
C VAL A 27 21.82 -15.29 -8.55
N ASP A 28 22.77 -15.41 -7.64
CA ASP A 28 22.97 -14.47 -6.53
C ASP A 28 23.82 -13.28 -7.01
N GLY A 29 23.23 -12.09 -7.06
CA GLY A 29 23.85 -10.89 -7.61
C GLY A 29 24.37 -9.90 -6.56
N ARG A 30 24.39 -10.26 -5.27
CA ARG A 30 24.65 -9.32 -4.16
C ARG A 30 26.01 -8.64 -4.21
N ASP A 31 27.01 -9.35 -4.74
CA ASP A 31 28.40 -8.89 -4.80
C ASP A 31 28.88 -8.71 -6.25
N PHE A 32 27.96 -8.59 -7.21
CA PHE A 32 28.32 -8.41 -8.62
C PHE A 32 28.89 -7.01 -8.88
N ASP A 33 30.03 -6.96 -9.56
CA ASP A 33 30.44 -5.77 -10.28
C ASP A 33 29.59 -5.55 -11.55
N ALA A 34 29.76 -4.40 -12.20
CA ALA A 34 28.99 -4.05 -13.40
C ALA A 34 29.16 -5.05 -14.55
N GLY A 35 30.33 -5.69 -14.68
CA GLY A 35 30.59 -6.70 -15.69
C GLY A 35 29.89 -8.02 -15.40
N GLN A 36 29.93 -8.46 -14.14
CA GLN A 36 29.22 -9.66 -13.66
C GLN A 36 27.71 -9.50 -13.77
N GLU A 37 27.18 -8.32 -13.41
CA GLU A 37 25.77 -7.99 -13.57
C GLU A 37 25.37 -8.05 -15.05
N GLN A 38 26.15 -7.41 -15.95
CA GLN A 38 25.88 -7.45 -17.39
C GLN A 38 25.87 -8.87 -17.95
N ALA A 39 26.82 -9.71 -17.53
CA ALA A 39 26.89 -11.11 -17.96
C ALA A 39 25.68 -11.91 -17.46
N ALA A 40 25.29 -11.73 -16.20
CA ALA A 40 24.13 -12.40 -15.64
C ALA A 40 22.82 -11.98 -16.33
N MET A 41 22.66 -10.67 -16.57
CA MET A 41 21.48 -10.12 -17.25
C MET A 41 21.27 -10.71 -18.64
N ALA A 42 22.35 -10.98 -19.38
CA ALA A 42 22.28 -11.57 -20.72
C ALA A 42 21.67 -12.99 -20.76
N GLU A 43 21.65 -13.69 -19.62
CA GLU A 43 21.35 -15.12 -19.54
C GLU A 43 20.14 -15.48 -18.67
N VAL A 44 19.49 -14.51 -18.03
CA VAL A 44 18.40 -14.76 -17.07
C VAL A 44 17.02 -14.59 -17.69
N GLU A 45 16.10 -15.48 -17.31
CA GLU A 45 14.68 -15.42 -17.69
C GLU A 45 13.83 -14.75 -16.60
N GLY A 46 14.35 -14.55 -15.39
CA GLY A 46 13.65 -13.84 -14.32
C GLY A 46 14.55 -12.93 -13.49
N ILE A 47 13.97 -11.85 -12.98
CA ILE A 47 14.62 -10.98 -11.99
C ILE A 47 13.65 -10.73 -10.85
N CYS A 48 14.09 -10.84 -9.60
CA CYS A 48 13.26 -10.54 -8.42
C CYS A 48 13.97 -9.56 -7.49
N GLY A 49 13.27 -8.52 -7.07
CA GLY A 49 13.77 -7.59 -6.07
C GLY A 49 13.09 -6.22 -6.10
N GLY A 50 13.40 -5.39 -5.11
CA GLY A 50 13.02 -3.98 -5.08
C GLY A 50 13.93 -3.14 -5.99
N ILE A 51 13.88 -3.40 -7.30
CA ILE A 51 14.74 -2.75 -8.29
C ILE A 51 14.01 -1.69 -9.10
N ALA A 52 14.75 -0.70 -9.60
CA ALA A 52 14.30 0.17 -10.67
C ALA A 52 14.45 -0.57 -12.01
N ALA A 53 13.34 -0.98 -12.60
CA ALA A 53 13.33 -1.71 -13.86
C ALA A 53 12.76 -0.83 -14.97
N GLY A 54 13.61 0.01 -15.54
CA GLY A 54 13.31 0.82 -16.73
C GLY A 54 13.73 0.14 -18.05
N PRO A 55 13.47 0.78 -19.20
CA PRO A 55 13.80 0.24 -20.52
C PRO A 55 15.26 -0.21 -20.67
N GLU A 56 16.21 0.58 -20.17
CA GLU A 56 17.65 0.28 -20.24
C GLU A 56 18.02 -1.03 -19.53
N LEU A 57 17.40 -1.32 -18.38
CA LEU A 57 17.61 -2.57 -17.66
C LEU A 57 17.04 -3.75 -18.44
N MET A 58 15.84 -3.60 -19.01
CA MET A 58 15.18 -4.65 -19.78
C MET A 58 15.92 -4.96 -21.09
N ASP A 59 16.52 -3.95 -21.73
CA ASP A 59 17.28 -4.12 -22.98
C ASP A 59 18.58 -4.92 -22.77
N ARG A 60 19.14 -4.90 -21.56
CA ARG A 60 20.31 -5.73 -21.18
C ARG A 60 19.95 -7.21 -20.96
N ALA A 61 18.67 -7.55 -20.84
CA ALA A 61 18.20 -8.91 -20.56
C ALA A 61 17.32 -9.46 -21.69
N PRO A 62 17.91 -9.89 -22.82
CA PRO A 62 17.17 -10.32 -24.01
C PRO A 62 16.28 -11.54 -23.76
N ARG A 63 16.58 -12.36 -22.75
CA ARG A 63 15.82 -13.57 -22.37
C ARG A 63 14.80 -13.35 -21.26
N LEU A 64 14.69 -12.14 -20.72
CA LEU A 64 13.82 -11.86 -19.58
C LEU A 64 12.35 -12.18 -19.90
N GLU A 65 11.72 -13.01 -19.08
CA GLU A 65 10.30 -13.37 -19.18
C GLU A 65 9.48 -12.77 -18.04
N VAL A 66 10.08 -12.58 -16.86
CA VAL A 66 9.38 -12.07 -15.67
C VAL A 66 10.23 -11.17 -14.78
N ILE A 67 9.60 -10.09 -14.30
CA ILE A 67 10.10 -9.26 -13.21
C ILE A 67 9.16 -9.45 -12.01
N GLY A 68 9.72 -9.86 -10.87
CA GLY A 68 8.99 -10.03 -9.62
C GLY A 68 9.31 -8.93 -8.62
N PHE A 69 8.26 -8.26 -8.11
CA PHE A 69 8.40 -7.28 -7.04
C PHE A 69 7.88 -7.83 -5.69
N PRO A 70 8.70 -7.81 -4.61
CA PRO A 70 8.32 -8.35 -3.31
C PRO A 70 7.47 -7.36 -2.49
N GLY A 71 6.34 -6.94 -3.06
CA GLY A 71 5.44 -5.93 -2.48
C GLY A 71 4.12 -5.84 -3.25
N SER A 72 3.19 -5.01 -2.78
CA SER A 72 1.96 -4.70 -3.53
C SER A 72 2.18 -3.62 -4.59
N GLY A 73 3.02 -2.63 -4.29
CA GLY A 73 3.44 -1.57 -5.22
C GLY A 73 4.49 -2.09 -6.19
N PHE A 74 4.62 -1.45 -7.34
CA PHE A 74 5.61 -1.76 -8.39
C PHE A 74 6.00 -0.48 -9.14
N GLU A 75 5.95 0.65 -8.45
CA GLU A 75 6.14 2.00 -9.00
C GLU A 75 7.53 2.21 -9.61
N THR A 76 8.51 1.40 -9.19
CA THR A 76 9.88 1.42 -9.71
C THR A 76 10.04 0.63 -11.02
N ILE A 77 8.98 -0.04 -11.50
CA ILE A 77 8.99 -0.85 -12.72
C ILE A 77 8.22 -0.10 -13.81
N ASP A 78 8.86 0.10 -14.96
CA ASP A 78 8.17 0.59 -16.16
C ASP A 78 7.33 -0.54 -16.76
N VAL A 79 6.08 -0.63 -16.31
CA VAL A 79 5.13 -1.67 -16.73
C VAL A 79 4.81 -1.58 -18.22
N ALA A 80 4.75 -0.37 -18.79
CA ALA A 80 4.48 -0.19 -20.21
C ALA A 80 5.63 -0.74 -21.05
N ALA A 81 6.88 -0.40 -20.69
CA ALA A 81 8.07 -0.92 -21.35
C ALA A 81 8.20 -2.45 -21.22
N ALA A 82 7.79 -3.02 -20.08
CA ALA A 82 7.73 -4.47 -19.88
C ALA A 82 6.71 -5.12 -20.82
N THR A 83 5.50 -4.55 -20.90
CA THR A 83 4.42 -5.04 -21.78
C THR A 83 4.84 -5.01 -23.25
N GLU A 84 5.44 -3.92 -23.73
CA GLU A 84 5.95 -3.82 -25.12
C GLU A 84 6.97 -4.90 -25.46
N ARG A 85 7.77 -5.30 -24.46
CA ARG A 85 8.77 -6.35 -24.59
C ARG A 85 8.22 -7.75 -24.38
N GLY A 86 6.96 -7.93 -23.98
CA GLY A 86 6.40 -9.25 -23.66
C GLY A 86 6.84 -9.80 -22.29
N ILE A 87 7.32 -8.95 -21.38
CA ILE A 87 7.81 -9.32 -20.05
C ILE A 87 6.66 -9.23 -19.04
N ALA A 88 6.45 -10.30 -18.28
CA ALA A 88 5.46 -10.33 -17.20
C ALA A 88 5.96 -9.53 -16.00
N VAL A 89 5.10 -8.71 -15.41
CA VAL A 89 5.36 -8.08 -14.11
C VAL A 89 4.46 -8.71 -13.09
N VAL A 90 5.04 -9.37 -12.09
CA VAL A 90 4.30 -10.01 -10.99
C VAL A 90 4.65 -9.38 -9.66
N ASN A 91 3.70 -9.39 -8.73
CA ASN A 91 3.89 -8.82 -7.41
C ASN A 91 3.35 -9.72 -6.30
N ALA A 92 3.46 -9.27 -5.05
CA ALA A 92 2.96 -9.97 -3.88
C ALA A 92 1.69 -9.33 -3.30
N ALA A 93 0.83 -8.75 -4.15
CA ALA A 93 -0.41 -8.10 -3.72
C ALA A 93 -1.25 -9.01 -2.81
N GLY A 94 -1.67 -8.46 -1.68
CA GLY A 94 -2.42 -9.19 -0.65
C GLY A 94 -1.57 -10.02 0.31
N ALA A 95 -0.25 -10.19 0.15
CA ALA A 95 0.54 -10.95 1.12
C ALA A 95 0.69 -10.25 2.50
N GLN A 96 0.49 -8.93 2.53
CA GLN A 96 0.65 -8.07 3.70
C GLN A 96 -0.66 -7.39 4.16
N TYR A 97 -1.83 -7.82 3.67
CA TYR A 97 -3.08 -7.08 3.92
C TYR A 97 -3.40 -6.90 5.41
N SER A 98 -3.11 -7.93 6.23
CA SER A 98 -3.44 -7.92 7.65
C SER A 98 -2.62 -6.89 8.41
N ALA A 99 -1.33 -6.80 8.08
CA ALA A 99 -0.39 -5.85 8.67
C ALA A 99 -0.84 -4.41 8.41
N VAL A 100 -1.18 -4.10 7.15
CA VAL A 100 -1.63 -2.75 6.77
C VAL A 100 -2.97 -2.41 7.44
N ALA A 101 -3.90 -3.37 7.54
CA ALA A 101 -5.16 -3.17 8.24
C ALA A 101 -4.97 -2.96 9.75
N GLU A 102 -4.05 -3.69 10.38
CA GLU A 102 -3.66 -3.47 11.79
C GLU A 102 -3.04 -2.09 12.00
N HIS A 103 -2.16 -1.66 11.09
CA HIS A 103 -1.53 -0.35 11.14
C HIS A 103 -2.56 0.79 11.03
N ALA A 104 -3.52 0.67 10.11
CA ALA A 104 -4.62 1.62 10.00
C ALA A 104 -5.41 1.75 11.30
N ILE A 105 -5.73 0.62 11.95
CA ILE A 105 -6.37 0.62 13.28
C ILE A 105 -5.48 1.25 14.34
N GLY A 106 -4.18 0.98 14.31
CA GLY A 106 -3.19 1.62 15.18
C GLY A 106 -3.19 3.14 15.05
N LEU A 107 -3.20 3.66 13.83
CA LEU A 107 -3.33 5.09 13.55
C LEU A 107 -4.67 5.65 14.04
N MET A 108 -5.79 4.96 13.78
CA MET A 108 -7.12 5.34 14.26
C MET A 108 -7.16 5.45 15.79
N LEU A 109 -6.63 4.44 16.50
CA LEU A 109 -6.56 4.42 17.96
C LEU A 109 -5.64 5.51 18.49
N SER A 110 -4.46 5.69 17.87
CA SER A 110 -3.50 6.70 18.29
C SER A 110 -4.07 8.11 18.21
N LEU A 111 -4.80 8.40 17.12
CA LEU A 111 -5.54 9.66 16.97
C LEU A 111 -6.66 9.75 18.00
N ALA A 112 -7.61 8.80 18.03
CA ALA A 112 -8.79 8.87 18.88
C ALA A 112 -8.46 8.94 20.37
N LYS A 113 -7.40 8.24 20.80
CA LYS A 113 -6.97 8.16 22.20
C LYS A 113 -5.83 9.12 22.56
N ARG A 114 -5.35 9.93 21.61
CA ARG A 114 -4.23 10.87 21.77
C ARG A 114 -2.92 10.20 22.19
N ILE A 115 -2.70 8.95 21.79
CA ILE A 115 -1.51 8.17 22.21
C ILE A 115 -0.25 8.84 21.69
N GLY A 116 -0.13 9.05 20.38
CA GLY A 116 1.05 9.67 19.79
C GLY A 116 1.29 11.10 20.26
N TYR A 117 0.21 11.86 20.54
CA TYR A 117 0.33 13.20 21.12
C TYR A 117 0.88 13.16 22.55
N ALA A 118 0.30 12.33 23.41
CA ALA A 118 0.70 12.22 24.82
C ALA A 118 2.14 11.68 24.95
N ASP A 119 2.53 10.74 24.09
CA ASP A 119 3.89 10.20 24.01
C ASP A 119 4.91 11.30 23.68
N ARG A 120 4.67 12.05 22.58
CA ARG A 120 5.52 13.18 22.18
C ARG A 120 5.63 14.24 23.28
N TRP A 121 4.53 14.55 23.95
CA TRP A 121 4.53 15.49 25.08
C TRP A 121 5.46 15.01 26.21
N LEU A 122 5.33 13.76 26.64
CA LEU A 122 6.13 13.23 27.76
C LEU A 122 7.61 13.13 27.40
N HIS A 123 7.94 12.75 26.16
CA HIS A 123 9.33 12.70 25.69
C HIS A 123 9.94 14.10 25.49
N GLY A 124 9.19 15.03 24.91
CA GLY A 124 9.65 16.39 24.60
C GLY A 124 9.68 17.31 25.82
N GLU A 125 8.53 17.50 26.46
CA GLU A 125 8.36 18.43 27.60
C GLU A 125 8.92 17.85 28.91
N ARG A 126 9.08 16.52 28.99
CA ARG A 126 9.54 15.80 30.19
C ARG A 126 8.73 16.14 31.44
N ARG A 127 7.44 16.44 31.25
CA ARG A 127 6.51 16.89 32.29
C ARG A 127 5.17 16.19 32.16
N TYR A 128 4.57 15.82 33.29
CA TYR A 128 3.22 15.28 33.33
C TYR A 128 2.18 16.38 33.01
N PRO A 129 1.36 16.25 31.95
CA PRO A 129 0.34 17.23 31.63
C PRO A 129 -0.83 17.13 32.63
N GLY A 130 -1.39 18.27 33.01
CA GLY A 130 -2.67 18.29 33.71
C GLY A 130 -3.80 17.80 32.79
N ARG A 131 -4.89 17.29 33.38
CA ARG A 131 -6.01 16.72 32.60
C ARG A 131 -6.72 17.78 31.76
N GLU A 132 -6.63 19.04 32.15
CA GLU A 132 -7.16 20.20 31.44
C GLU A 132 -6.61 20.37 30.02
N VAL A 133 -5.42 19.84 29.72
CA VAL A 133 -4.87 19.83 28.35
C VAL A 133 -5.76 19.02 27.41
N TYR A 134 -6.47 18.02 27.94
CA TYR A 134 -7.39 17.15 27.20
C TYR A 134 -8.86 17.57 27.35
N SER A 135 -9.13 18.80 27.77
CA SER A 135 -10.49 19.33 27.90
C SER A 135 -10.83 20.25 26.74
N GLY A 136 -12.09 20.21 26.28
CA GLY A 136 -12.63 21.13 25.27
C GLY A 136 -12.83 20.51 23.89
N ASP A 137 -13.30 21.34 22.95
CA ASP A 137 -13.83 20.93 21.64
C ASP A 137 -12.75 20.92 20.52
N GLY A 138 -11.52 21.32 20.82
CA GLY A 138 -10.40 21.40 19.88
C GLY A 138 -9.34 20.33 20.12
N TRP A 139 -8.33 20.26 19.24
CA TRP A 139 -7.17 19.40 19.47
C TRP A 139 -6.30 19.95 20.63
N PRO A 140 -5.78 19.11 21.54
CA PRO A 140 -6.00 17.66 21.61
C PRO A 140 -7.39 17.31 22.17
N GLY A 141 -7.95 18.05 23.13
CA GLY A 141 -9.32 17.83 23.61
C GLY A 141 -9.56 16.41 24.14
N PHE A 142 -10.83 16.05 24.35
CA PHE A 142 -11.17 14.77 24.97
C PHE A 142 -10.79 13.58 24.06
N PRO A 143 -10.12 12.54 24.61
CA PRO A 143 -10.00 11.25 23.93
C PRO A 143 -11.38 10.64 23.68
N HIS A 144 -11.54 9.96 22.55
CA HIS A 144 -12.80 9.33 22.17
C HIS A 144 -12.71 7.81 22.18
N GLU A 145 -13.82 7.15 22.47
CA GLU A 145 -14.01 5.75 22.10
C GLU A 145 -14.23 5.63 20.59
N ILE A 146 -13.71 4.55 20.01
CA ILE A 146 -13.98 4.22 18.60
C ILE A 146 -15.16 3.25 18.44
N GLY A 147 -15.59 2.63 19.54
CA GLY A 147 -16.72 1.71 19.55
C GLY A 147 -18.01 2.38 19.04
N GLY A 148 -18.71 1.73 18.12
CA GLY A 148 -19.95 2.27 17.53
C GLY A 148 -19.77 3.46 16.58
N LYS A 149 -18.55 3.99 16.42
CA LYS A 149 -18.26 5.03 15.42
C LYS A 149 -18.23 4.46 14.01
N THR A 150 -18.53 5.30 13.02
CA THR A 150 -18.60 4.86 11.62
C THR A 150 -17.24 5.02 10.93
N VAL A 151 -16.78 3.98 10.23
CA VAL A 151 -15.59 4.02 9.37
C VAL A 151 -15.98 3.94 7.89
N GLY A 152 -15.44 4.87 7.11
CA GLY A 152 -15.50 4.90 5.66
C GLY A 152 -14.19 4.40 5.08
N ILE A 153 -14.24 3.34 4.26
CA ILE A 153 -13.04 2.74 3.65
C ILE A 153 -13.10 2.99 2.14
N LEU A 154 -12.18 3.80 1.63
CA LEU A 154 -12.01 3.96 0.19
C LEU A 154 -11.02 2.89 -0.29
N GLY A 155 -11.51 1.96 -1.12
CA GLY A 155 -10.83 0.75 -1.56
C GLY A 155 -11.26 -0.49 -0.77
N PHE A 156 -12.01 -1.40 -1.39
CA PHE A 156 -12.56 -2.60 -0.74
C PHE A 156 -11.88 -3.89 -1.23
N GLY A 157 -10.57 -3.80 -1.43
CA GLY A 157 -9.67 -4.91 -1.76
C GLY A 157 -9.26 -5.75 -0.54
N PHE A 158 -8.12 -6.45 -0.61
CA PHE A 158 -7.63 -7.30 0.49
C PHE A 158 -7.49 -6.55 1.82
N ILE A 159 -6.89 -5.35 1.79
CA ILE A 159 -6.68 -4.51 2.98
C ILE A 159 -8.02 -3.99 3.50
N GLY A 160 -8.82 -3.35 2.64
CA GLY A 160 -10.10 -2.77 3.03
C GLY A 160 -11.09 -3.78 3.60
N ARG A 161 -11.15 -5.01 3.06
CA ARG A 161 -12.02 -6.07 3.60
C ARG A 161 -11.58 -6.57 4.97
N ASP A 162 -10.27 -6.77 5.17
CA ASP A 162 -9.77 -7.20 6.48
C ASP A 162 -9.90 -6.09 7.53
N LEU A 163 -9.66 -4.82 7.15
CA LEU A 163 -9.94 -3.65 7.98
C LEU A 163 -11.43 -3.58 8.36
N ALA A 164 -12.33 -3.70 7.39
CA ALA A 164 -13.77 -3.71 7.63
C ALA A 164 -14.18 -4.79 8.63
N ARG A 165 -13.68 -6.02 8.43
CA ARG A 165 -13.93 -7.14 9.34
C ARG A 165 -13.44 -6.83 10.75
N LYS A 166 -12.21 -6.32 10.90
CA LYS A 166 -11.61 -5.96 12.19
C LYS A 166 -12.38 -4.84 12.89
N CYS A 167 -12.79 -3.80 12.17
CA CYS A 167 -13.61 -2.71 12.69
C CYS A 167 -15.00 -3.19 13.16
N ARG A 168 -15.69 -4.00 12.33
CA ARG A 168 -17.02 -4.53 12.68
C ARG A 168 -16.99 -5.48 13.86
N VAL A 169 -16.10 -6.46 13.83
CA VAL A 169 -16.10 -7.56 14.81
C VAL A 169 -15.35 -7.17 16.09
N GLY A 170 -14.30 -6.37 15.98
CA GLY A 170 -13.47 -5.99 17.13
C GLY A 170 -13.93 -4.74 17.85
N PHE A 171 -14.66 -3.85 17.18
CA PHE A 171 -15.02 -2.52 17.72
C PHE A 171 -16.48 -2.13 17.46
N ASP A 172 -17.33 -3.05 16.98
CA ASP A 172 -18.75 -2.78 16.69
C ASP A 172 -18.99 -1.54 15.80
N MET A 173 -18.05 -1.24 14.91
CA MET A 173 -18.12 -0.06 14.05
C MET A 173 -18.97 -0.34 12.80
N PRO A 174 -19.96 0.50 12.47
CA PRO A 174 -20.56 0.51 11.14
C PRO A 174 -19.50 0.80 10.07
N VAL A 175 -19.55 0.05 8.95
CA VAL A 175 -18.60 0.22 7.85
C VAL A 175 -19.33 0.60 6.58
N LEU A 176 -18.89 1.72 6.00
CA LEU A 176 -19.21 2.11 4.64
C LEU A 176 -17.93 1.92 3.81
N ALA A 177 -18.06 1.45 2.58
CA ALA A 177 -16.92 1.29 1.69
C ALA A 177 -17.19 1.89 0.31
N TYR A 178 -16.15 2.37 -0.34
CA TYR A 178 -16.18 2.74 -1.75
C TYR A 178 -15.28 1.81 -2.56
N ASP A 179 -15.86 1.12 -3.53
CA ASP A 179 -15.12 0.36 -4.53
C ASP A 179 -15.97 0.18 -5.80
N PRO A 180 -15.56 0.73 -6.97
CA PRO A 180 -16.35 0.63 -8.19
C PRO A 180 -16.43 -0.80 -8.75
N TYR A 181 -15.49 -1.66 -8.38
CA TYR A 181 -15.32 -3.00 -8.96
C TYR A 181 -15.85 -4.12 -8.06
N TYR A 182 -16.12 -3.84 -6.79
CA TYR A 182 -16.63 -4.84 -5.86
C TYR A 182 -18.14 -5.07 -5.99
N ASP A 183 -18.58 -6.28 -5.65
CA ASP A 183 -19.98 -6.69 -5.71
C ASP A 183 -20.77 -6.24 -4.46
N GLU A 184 -21.93 -5.61 -4.67
CA GLU A 184 -22.76 -5.06 -3.58
C GLU A 184 -23.37 -6.16 -2.71
N VAL A 185 -23.78 -7.28 -3.30
CA VAL A 185 -24.39 -8.40 -2.57
C VAL A 185 -23.35 -9.05 -1.66
N GLU A 186 -22.13 -9.22 -2.16
CA GLU A 186 -21.02 -9.77 -1.39
C GLU A 186 -20.55 -8.82 -0.27
N ALA A 187 -20.54 -7.50 -0.51
CA ALA A 187 -20.27 -6.53 0.53
C ALA A 187 -21.36 -6.54 1.62
N ALA A 188 -22.63 -6.60 1.25
CA ALA A 188 -23.75 -6.67 2.18
C ALA A 188 -23.71 -7.94 3.05
N ARG A 189 -23.29 -9.10 2.49
CA ARG A 189 -23.04 -10.33 3.27
C ARG A 189 -21.93 -10.16 4.30
N GLN A 190 -20.95 -9.30 4.00
CA GLN A 190 -19.89 -8.91 4.94
C GLN A 190 -20.32 -7.77 5.87
N GLY A 191 -21.60 -7.38 5.86
CA GLY A 191 -22.19 -6.31 6.68
C GLY A 191 -21.62 -4.93 6.38
N VAL A 192 -21.23 -4.69 5.13
CA VAL A 192 -20.67 -3.43 4.64
C VAL A 192 -21.65 -2.77 3.68
N GLU A 193 -21.86 -1.47 3.87
CA GLU A 193 -22.61 -0.65 2.91
C GLU A 193 -21.67 -0.17 1.80
N LEU A 194 -21.85 -0.67 0.58
CA LEU A 194 -20.95 -0.40 -0.55
C LEU A 194 -21.46 0.73 -1.45
N TYR A 195 -20.57 1.67 -1.74
CA TYR A 195 -20.71 2.73 -2.71
C TYR A 195 -19.82 2.45 -3.93
N ARG A 196 -20.37 2.59 -5.14
CA ARG A 196 -19.66 2.20 -6.37
C ARG A 196 -19.36 3.36 -7.32
N ARG A 197 -19.99 4.51 -7.13
CA ARG A 197 -19.79 5.69 -7.99
C ARG A 197 -19.06 6.78 -7.22
N ARG A 198 -18.04 7.36 -7.84
CA ARG A 198 -17.26 8.47 -7.26
C ARG A 198 -18.14 9.64 -6.82
N SER A 199 -19.24 9.91 -7.55
CA SER A 199 -20.22 10.95 -7.20
C SER A 199 -20.90 10.75 -5.84
N GLN A 200 -20.81 9.56 -5.26
CA GLN A 200 -21.40 9.23 -3.94
C GLN A 200 -20.39 9.37 -2.80
N LEU A 201 -19.11 9.68 -3.08
CA LEU A 201 -18.11 9.87 -2.04
C LEU A 201 -18.49 10.95 -1.01
N PRO A 202 -19.07 12.11 -1.38
CA PRO A 202 -19.49 13.10 -0.37
C PRO A 202 -20.53 12.56 0.62
N GLU A 203 -21.44 11.70 0.15
CA GLU A 203 -22.47 11.05 0.99
C GLU A 203 -21.84 10.02 1.94
N LEU A 204 -20.90 9.22 1.45
CA LEU A 204 -20.17 8.26 2.28
C LEU A 204 -19.36 8.99 3.35
N ILE A 205 -18.55 9.96 2.94
CA ILE A 205 -17.55 10.62 3.78
C ILE A 205 -18.21 11.45 4.88
N CYS A 206 -19.32 12.13 4.60
CA CYS A 206 -20.04 12.94 5.61
C CYS A 206 -20.72 12.10 6.70
N ARG A 207 -20.82 10.78 6.51
CA ARG A 207 -21.37 9.83 7.49
C ARG A 207 -20.32 9.24 8.42
N CYS A 208 -19.03 9.44 8.13
CA CYS A 208 -17.93 8.75 8.79
C CYS A 208 -17.27 9.58 9.89
N ASP A 209 -16.90 8.91 10.98
CA ASP A 209 -15.99 9.43 12.01
C ASP A 209 -14.52 9.20 11.61
N PHE A 210 -14.26 8.14 10.85
CA PHE A 210 -12.94 7.80 10.31
C PHE A 210 -13.04 7.56 8.81
N VAL A 211 -12.13 8.14 8.03
CA VAL A 211 -12.01 7.88 6.59
C VAL A 211 -10.64 7.30 6.32
N VAL A 212 -10.59 6.07 5.79
CA VAL A 212 -9.35 5.32 5.55
C VAL A 212 -9.16 5.09 4.05
N LEU A 213 -8.01 5.52 3.51
CA LEU A 213 -7.61 5.22 2.14
C LEU A 213 -6.78 3.93 2.07
N SER A 214 -7.19 3.03 1.19
CA SER A 214 -6.47 1.80 0.83
C SER A 214 -6.51 1.50 -0.68
N LEU A 215 -6.69 2.54 -1.50
CA LEU A 215 -6.75 2.47 -2.96
C LEU A 215 -5.35 2.42 -3.59
N PRO A 216 -5.14 1.72 -4.72
CA PRO A 216 -3.94 1.93 -5.52
C PRO A 216 -3.90 3.36 -6.07
N LEU A 217 -2.70 3.90 -6.34
CA LEU A 217 -2.55 5.16 -7.08
C LEU A 217 -2.69 4.90 -8.59
N SER A 218 -3.56 5.66 -9.23
CA SER A 218 -3.88 5.59 -10.66
C SER A 218 -4.31 6.97 -11.13
N ARG A 219 -4.62 7.13 -12.42
CA ARG A 219 -5.20 8.39 -12.93
C ARG A 219 -6.55 8.68 -12.29
N GLU A 220 -7.33 7.64 -12.03
CA GLU A 220 -8.69 7.70 -11.49
C GLU A 220 -8.71 7.99 -9.99
N THR A 221 -7.67 7.56 -9.26
CA THR A 221 -7.57 7.69 -7.80
C THR A 221 -6.62 8.80 -7.35
N ARG A 222 -5.90 9.45 -8.27
CA ARG A 222 -5.08 10.62 -7.97
C ARG A 222 -5.95 11.73 -7.39
N HIS A 223 -5.57 12.21 -6.22
CA HIS A 223 -6.32 13.22 -5.44
C HIS A 223 -7.82 12.89 -5.37
N ILE A 224 -8.17 11.61 -5.15
CA ILE A 224 -9.56 11.20 -4.98
C ILE A 224 -10.19 11.85 -3.75
N VAL A 225 -9.37 12.17 -2.74
CA VAL A 225 -9.72 13.04 -1.62
C VAL A 225 -9.02 14.38 -1.82
N GLY A 226 -9.78 15.41 -2.20
CA GLY A 226 -9.32 16.79 -2.28
C GLY A 226 -10.01 17.69 -1.26
N GLU A 227 -9.94 19.01 -1.46
CA GLU A 227 -10.59 19.99 -0.58
C GLU A 227 -12.10 19.73 -0.43
N ALA A 228 -12.80 19.36 -1.50
CA ALA A 228 -14.24 19.12 -1.46
C ALA A 228 -14.59 17.94 -0.55
N GLU A 229 -13.88 16.82 -0.67
CA GLU A 229 -14.07 15.64 0.17
C GLU A 229 -13.68 15.91 1.63
N LEU A 230 -12.58 16.63 1.87
CA LEU A 230 -12.13 17.01 3.21
C LEU A 230 -13.14 17.95 3.90
N ARG A 231 -13.76 18.87 3.17
CA ARG A 231 -14.84 19.74 3.69
C ARG A 231 -16.14 18.97 3.95
N ALA A 232 -16.38 17.88 3.22
CA ALA A 232 -17.55 17.04 3.42
C ALA A 232 -17.43 16.14 4.65
N MET A 233 -16.21 15.91 5.16
CA MET A 233 -15.99 15.20 6.42
C MET A 233 -16.66 15.92 7.59
N ARG A 234 -17.07 15.15 8.60
CA ARG A 234 -17.62 15.71 9.82
C ARG A 234 -16.53 16.50 10.57
N PRO A 235 -16.84 17.67 11.15
CA PRO A 235 -16.01 18.25 12.19
C PRO A 235 -15.76 17.20 13.28
N GLY A 236 -14.51 17.01 13.69
CA GLY A 236 -14.14 15.96 14.65
C GLY A 236 -13.71 14.63 14.03
N ALA A 237 -13.91 14.42 12.71
CA ALA A 237 -13.51 13.18 12.04
C ALA A 237 -11.99 13.08 11.85
N PHE A 238 -11.49 11.85 11.67
CA PHE A 238 -10.09 11.55 11.41
C PHE A 238 -9.89 10.98 10.01
N PHE A 239 -8.82 11.41 9.34
CA PHE A 239 -8.41 10.91 8.04
C PHE A 239 -7.20 9.97 8.19
N ILE A 240 -7.17 8.84 7.49
CA ILE A 240 -6.08 7.87 7.55
C ILE A 240 -5.65 7.51 6.13
N ASN A 241 -4.37 7.65 5.83
CA ASN A 241 -3.79 7.25 4.56
C ASN A 241 -2.74 6.15 4.77
N VAL A 242 -3.10 4.93 4.36
CA VAL A 242 -2.22 3.75 4.29
C VAL A 242 -2.14 3.22 2.85
N SER A 243 -2.34 4.13 1.88
CA SER A 243 -2.44 3.82 0.46
C SER A 243 -1.22 4.33 -0.31
N ARG A 244 -1.31 5.51 -0.92
CA ARG A 244 -0.21 6.32 -1.49
C ARG A 244 -0.46 7.80 -1.21
N GLY A 245 0.58 8.61 -1.05
CA GLY A 245 0.44 10.06 -0.82
C GLY A 245 -0.40 10.75 -1.89
N GLY A 246 -0.11 10.50 -3.17
CA GLY A 246 -0.82 11.10 -4.30
C GLY A 246 -2.31 10.73 -4.45
N THR A 247 -2.89 9.92 -3.55
CA THR A 247 -4.35 9.70 -3.51
C THR A 247 -5.10 10.83 -2.78
N VAL A 248 -4.39 11.64 -1.98
CA VAL A 248 -4.92 12.84 -1.33
C VAL A 248 -4.20 14.07 -1.89
N ASP A 249 -4.93 15.17 -2.01
CA ASP A 249 -4.33 16.50 -2.22
C ASP A 249 -3.71 16.96 -0.89
N GLU A 250 -2.39 16.76 -0.71
CA GLU A 250 -1.70 17.09 0.54
C GLU A 250 -1.79 18.58 0.93
N PRO A 251 -1.65 19.56 0.01
CA PRO A 251 -1.95 20.96 0.32
C PRO A 251 -3.36 21.18 0.87
N ALA A 252 -4.37 20.51 0.32
CA ALA A 252 -5.73 20.57 0.85
C ALA A 252 -5.84 19.92 2.24
N LEU A 253 -5.16 18.79 2.48
CA LEU A 253 -5.12 18.13 3.79
C LEU A 253 -4.43 19.01 4.85
N VAL A 254 -3.32 19.66 4.50
CA VAL A 254 -2.63 20.66 5.35
C VAL A 254 -3.59 21.78 5.76
N ARG A 255 -4.37 22.31 4.82
CA ARG A 255 -5.38 23.34 5.11
C ARG A 255 -6.51 22.80 5.98
N ALA A 256 -7.01 21.61 5.69
CA ALA A 256 -8.07 20.97 6.47
C ALA A 256 -7.67 20.77 7.93
N LEU A 257 -6.41 20.39 8.18
CA LEU A 257 -5.86 20.22 9.53
C LEU A 257 -5.64 21.55 10.26
N ARG A 258 -5.17 22.59 9.56
CA ARG A 258 -4.93 23.93 10.14
C ARG A 258 -6.22 24.69 10.43
N GLU A 259 -7.19 24.61 9.52
CA GLU A 259 -8.48 25.29 9.62
C GLU A 259 -9.50 24.48 10.44
N GLY A 260 -9.16 23.26 10.90
CA GLY A 260 -10.01 22.44 11.75
C GLY A 260 -11.25 21.86 11.04
N TRP A 261 -11.20 21.65 9.72
CA TRP A 261 -12.27 20.95 9.00
C TRP A 261 -12.38 19.50 9.47
N ILE A 262 -11.24 18.90 9.81
CA ILE A 262 -11.11 17.57 10.42
C ILE A 262 -10.28 17.68 11.70
N ALA A 263 -10.43 16.71 12.62
CA ALA A 263 -9.73 16.74 13.90
C ALA A 263 -8.25 16.36 13.80
N GLY A 264 -7.88 15.49 12.86
CA GLY A 264 -6.51 15.03 12.71
C GLY A 264 -6.34 13.98 11.61
N ALA A 265 -5.08 13.64 11.32
CA ALA A 265 -4.74 12.67 10.29
C ALA A 265 -3.64 11.67 10.69
N GLY A 266 -3.81 10.42 10.26
CA GLY A 266 -2.83 9.35 10.37
C GLY A 266 -2.24 9.06 9.00
N ILE A 267 -0.93 9.25 8.81
CA ILE A 267 -0.32 9.29 7.48
C ILE A 267 0.88 8.34 7.49
N ASP A 268 0.77 7.23 6.76
CA ASP A 268 1.90 6.31 6.52
C ASP A 268 2.62 6.59 5.20
N VAL A 269 1.98 7.32 4.28
CA VAL A 269 2.47 7.52 2.91
C VAL A 269 2.35 8.97 2.49
N PHE A 270 3.30 9.45 1.68
CA PHE A 270 3.50 10.86 1.36
C PHE A 270 3.71 11.08 -0.15
N ASP A 271 3.64 12.33 -0.62
CA ASP A 271 3.94 12.70 -2.00
C ASP A 271 4.82 13.97 -2.06
N PRO A 272 6.14 13.87 -2.35
CA PRO A 272 6.86 12.66 -2.76
C PRO A 272 7.35 11.81 -1.58
N GLU A 273 7.84 10.61 -1.91
CA GLU A 273 8.62 9.74 -1.02
C GLU A 273 10.03 9.50 -1.59
N PRO A 274 11.12 9.70 -0.82
CA PRO A 274 11.16 10.24 0.53
C PRO A 274 10.66 11.68 0.62
N THR A 275 9.98 11.98 1.72
CA THR A 275 9.38 13.29 1.97
C THR A 275 10.45 14.32 2.37
N PRO A 276 10.38 15.58 1.89
CA PRO A 276 11.29 16.64 2.30
C PRO A 276 11.29 16.88 3.82
N ASP A 277 12.44 17.24 4.39
CA ASP A 277 12.59 17.45 5.85
C ASP A 277 11.76 18.62 6.39
N ASP A 278 11.36 19.56 5.54
CA ASP A 278 10.53 20.73 5.88
C ASP A 278 9.04 20.52 5.65
N HIS A 279 8.61 19.27 5.47
CA HIS A 279 7.21 18.94 5.19
C HIS A 279 6.27 19.40 6.30
N ALA A 280 5.15 20.03 5.92
CA ALA A 280 4.24 20.69 6.85
C ALA A 280 3.70 19.74 7.94
N PHE A 281 3.42 18.48 7.60
CA PHE A 281 2.93 17.47 8.55
C PHE A 281 3.85 17.27 9.75
N PHE A 282 5.17 17.40 9.60
CA PHE A 282 6.14 17.15 10.68
C PHE A 282 6.00 18.13 11.86
N SER A 283 5.34 19.27 11.65
CA SER A 283 5.06 20.27 12.70
C SER A 283 3.63 20.24 13.24
N MET A 284 2.75 19.39 12.69
CA MET A 284 1.33 19.39 13.04
C MET A 284 1.02 18.45 14.21
N GLU A 285 0.61 19.03 15.34
CA GLU A 285 0.31 18.25 16.55
C GLU A 285 -0.85 17.27 16.40
N ASN A 286 -1.79 17.57 15.49
CA ASN A 286 -2.95 16.73 15.16
C ASN A 286 -2.67 15.68 14.09
N THR A 287 -1.40 15.29 13.93
CA THR A 287 -0.99 14.20 13.06
C THR A 287 -0.27 13.07 13.81
N VAL A 288 -0.40 11.87 13.25
CA VAL A 288 0.40 10.68 13.59
C VAL A 288 1.02 10.18 12.30
N LEU A 289 2.35 10.14 12.25
CA LEU A 289 3.09 9.92 11.02
C LEU A 289 3.95 8.66 11.15
N THR A 290 3.99 7.85 10.10
CA THR A 290 4.88 6.69 9.99
C THR A 290 5.52 6.63 8.61
N PRO A 291 6.79 6.18 8.47
CA PRO A 291 7.52 6.31 7.21
C PRO A 291 7.30 5.11 6.27
N HIS A 292 6.07 4.92 5.79
CA HIS A 292 5.67 3.85 4.86
C HIS A 292 5.98 2.44 5.37
N ILE A 293 5.59 2.16 6.62
CA ILE A 293 5.89 0.91 7.31
C ILE A 293 4.65 0.04 7.56
N ALA A 294 3.46 0.43 7.13
CA ALA A 294 2.23 -0.31 7.45
C ALA A 294 2.26 -1.79 7.03
N GLY A 295 2.97 -2.10 5.94
CA GLY A 295 3.15 -3.46 5.45
C GLY A 295 4.44 -4.14 5.94
N TRP A 296 5.36 -3.38 6.53
CA TRP A 296 6.73 -3.80 6.82
C TRP A 296 6.86 -4.48 8.19
N VAL A 297 6.23 -5.64 8.32
CA VAL A 297 6.23 -6.44 9.56
C VAL A 297 6.93 -7.78 9.38
N GLN A 298 7.54 -8.28 10.45
CA GLN A 298 8.33 -9.52 10.43
C GLN A 298 7.55 -10.72 9.87
N GLU A 299 6.28 -10.85 10.25
CA GLU A 299 5.41 -11.95 9.82
C GLU A 299 5.04 -11.87 8.34
N ALA A 300 5.13 -10.69 7.71
CA ALA A 300 4.81 -10.48 6.30
C ALA A 300 5.97 -10.85 5.38
N MET A 301 7.22 -10.77 5.85
CA MET A 301 8.41 -11.00 5.01
C MET A 301 8.42 -12.39 4.35
N PRO A 302 8.13 -13.51 5.06
CA PRO A 302 8.02 -14.82 4.42
C PRO A 302 6.87 -14.88 3.40
N ARG A 303 5.72 -14.28 3.71
CA ARG A 303 4.55 -14.28 2.83
C ARG A 303 4.82 -13.54 1.53
N LEU A 304 5.45 -12.37 1.61
CA LEU A 304 5.83 -11.57 0.45
C LEU A 304 6.78 -12.36 -0.46
N SER A 305 7.87 -12.86 0.13
CA SER A 305 8.92 -13.59 -0.60
C SER A 305 8.40 -14.86 -1.26
N VAL A 306 7.61 -15.67 -0.53
CA VAL A 306 7.03 -16.90 -1.08
C VAL A 306 5.97 -16.60 -2.14
N THR A 307 5.17 -15.54 -1.97
CA THR A 307 4.14 -15.17 -2.94
C THR A 307 4.78 -14.75 -4.26
N VAL A 308 5.72 -13.80 -4.25
CA VAL A 308 6.35 -13.34 -5.50
C VAL A 308 7.10 -14.49 -6.19
N ALA A 309 7.80 -15.35 -5.44
CA ALA A 309 8.46 -16.53 -6.00
C ALA A 309 7.47 -17.46 -6.72
N ARG A 310 6.31 -17.74 -6.12
CA ARG A 310 5.27 -18.58 -6.75
C ARG A 310 4.69 -17.98 -8.02
N GLU A 311 4.45 -16.67 -8.04
CA GLU A 311 3.93 -15.98 -9.23
C GLU A 311 4.97 -16.00 -10.36
N MET A 312 6.24 -15.78 -10.04
CA MET A 312 7.33 -15.89 -11.01
C MET A 312 7.46 -17.30 -11.57
N LEU A 313 7.43 -18.32 -10.70
CA LEU A 313 7.51 -19.72 -11.14
C LEU A 313 6.33 -20.10 -12.05
N SER A 314 5.14 -19.57 -11.80
CA SER A 314 3.98 -19.78 -12.67
C SER A 314 4.27 -19.23 -14.08
N VAL A 315 4.76 -17.99 -14.18
CA VAL A 315 5.19 -17.41 -15.46
C VAL A 315 6.23 -18.28 -16.15
N LEU A 316 7.28 -18.69 -15.42
CA LEU A 316 8.40 -19.46 -15.97
C LEU A 316 7.98 -20.88 -16.43
N ARG A 317 6.87 -21.41 -15.90
CA ARG A 317 6.22 -22.64 -16.38
C ARG A 317 5.27 -22.44 -17.58
N GLY A 318 5.04 -21.20 -18.01
CA GLY A 318 4.04 -20.87 -19.03
C GLY A 318 2.60 -20.84 -18.50
N GLU A 319 2.43 -20.74 -17.18
CA GLU A 319 1.13 -20.70 -16.50
C GLU A 319 0.77 -19.26 -16.12
N ARG A 320 -0.50 -18.88 -16.30
CA ARG A 320 -0.96 -17.52 -15.99
C ARG A 320 -0.85 -17.26 -14.47
N PRO A 321 -0.05 -16.28 -14.02
CA PRO A 321 0.03 -15.92 -12.61
C PRO A 321 -1.28 -15.25 -12.17
N ASN A 322 -1.58 -15.36 -10.87
CA ASN A 322 -2.75 -14.72 -10.28
C ASN A 322 -2.53 -13.21 -10.07
N ARG A 323 -1.28 -12.78 -9.90
CA ARG A 323 -0.90 -11.40 -9.53
C ARG A 323 -0.10 -10.73 -10.63
N LEU A 324 -0.68 -10.71 -11.83
CA LEU A 324 -0.12 -10.07 -13.01
C LEU A 324 -0.45 -8.56 -13.01
N ALA A 325 0.56 -7.72 -12.93
CA ALA A 325 0.40 -6.26 -12.94
C ALA A 325 0.07 -5.70 -14.33
N ASN A 326 0.51 -6.40 -15.39
CA ASN A 326 0.22 -6.11 -16.79
C ASN A 326 -0.57 -7.25 -17.48
N PRO A 327 -1.86 -7.43 -17.17
CA PRO A 327 -2.64 -8.56 -17.69
C PRO A 327 -2.70 -8.66 -19.22
N GLU A 328 -2.53 -7.54 -19.93
CA GLU A 328 -2.50 -7.45 -21.39
C GLU A 328 -1.29 -8.16 -22.03
N VAL A 329 -0.21 -8.35 -21.28
CA VAL A 329 1.00 -9.02 -21.79
C VAL A 329 0.78 -10.52 -22.01
N TRP A 330 -0.19 -11.13 -21.31
CA TRP A 330 -0.34 -12.58 -21.27
C TRP A 330 -0.68 -13.18 -22.63
N ASP A 331 -1.52 -12.48 -23.40
CA ASP A 331 -2.00 -12.95 -24.70
C ASP A 331 -1.18 -12.39 -25.88
N ALA A 332 -0.18 -11.54 -25.58
CA ALA A 332 0.59 -10.78 -26.56
C ALA A 332 1.54 -11.66 -27.40
N PRO A 333 1.68 -11.42 -28.73
CA PRO A 333 2.60 -12.17 -29.58
C PRO A 333 4.06 -12.12 -29.12
N GLN A 334 4.50 -10.98 -28.58
CA GLN A 334 5.85 -10.75 -28.07
C GLN A 334 6.20 -11.73 -26.96
N ARG A 335 5.23 -12.06 -26.12
CA ARG A 335 5.40 -13.05 -25.05
C ARG A 335 5.58 -14.46 -25.60
N ARG A 336 4.77 -14.87 -26.57
CA ARG A 336 4.91 -16.19 -27.22
C ARG A 336 6.29 -16.36 -27.87
N ALA A 337 6.86 -15.27 -28.39
CA ALA A 337 8.22 -15.27 -28.93
C ALA A 337 9.29 -15.50 -27.86
N ARG A 338 9.03 -15.15 -26.60
CA ARG A 338 9.92 -15.43 -25.45
C ARG A 338 9.75 -16.84 -24.89
N GLU A 339 8.57 -17.43 -25.05
CA GLU A 339 8.28 -18.81 -24.63
C GLU A 339 8.77 -19.86 -25.64
N ALA A 340 9.19 -19.42 -26.84
CA ALA A 340 9.74 -20.30 -27.87
C ALA A 340 11.14 -20.82 -27.45
N PRO A 341 11.40 -22.14 -27.59
CA PRO A 341 12.57 -22.81 -27.02
C PRO A 341 13.93 -22.42 -27.63
#